data_AF-A0A8X6HCB5-F1
#
_entry.id   AF-A0A8X6HCB5-F1
#
_cell.length_a   1.000
_cell.length_b   1.000
_cell.length_c   1.000
_cell.angle_alpha   90.00
_cell.angle_beta   90.00
_cell.angle_gamma   90.00
#
_symmetry.space_group_name_H-M   'P 1'
#
loop_
_entity.id
_entity.type
_entity.pdbx_description
1 polymer ?
#
loop_
_entity_poly.entity_id
_entity_poly.type
_entity_poly.pdbx_seq_one_letter_code
_entity_poly.pdbx_strand_id
1 'polypeptide(L)'
;MSSRRETTESERLLVVKWLKEGKSLREIALLIGVTHDCVQKILQKYKKTGSVANIPGRGRKEILSTTAKRKIIHSVKKDPREELVPTEQYSYIALLRLHNAPSTSRDVSEDQGDTEQRSKRFRRTH
;
A
#
# COMPACT_ATOMS: atom_id res chain seq x y z
N MET A 1 4.96 9.26 -22.71
CA MET A 1 5.86 9.20 -21.54
C MET A 1 6.27 7.76 -21.32
N SER A 2 7.57 7.48 -21.15
CA SER A 2 8.02 6.13 -20.82
C SER A 2 7.48 5.72 -19.45
N SER A 3 6.93 4.51 -19.34
CA SER A 3 6.40 3.99 -18.08
C SER A 3 7.51 3.90 -17.04
N ARG A 4 7.30 4.46 -15.84
CA ARG A 4 8.27 4.39 -14.75
C ARG A 4 8.30 2.97 -14.19
N ARG A 5 9.34 2.21 -14.50
CA ARG A 5 9.58 0.87 -13.94
C ARG A 5 10.15 0.99 -12.52
N GLU A 6 9.59 0.25 -11.57
CA GLU A 6 10.24 0.04 -10.28
C GLU A 6 11.33 -1.03 -10.42
N THR A 7 12.44 -0.89 -9.68
CA THR A 7 13.45 -1.94 -9.61
C THR A 7 12.94 -3.09 -8.76
N THR A 8 13.21 -4.32 -9.18
CA THR A 8 12.85 -5.51 -8.40
C THR A 8 13.74 -5.62 -7.16
N GLU A 9 13.31 -6.37 -6.15
CA GLU A 9 14.11 -6.58 -4.95
C GLU A 9 15.43 -7.31 -5.25
N SER A 10 15.40 -8.27 -6.17
CA SER A 10 16.57 -8.99 -6.65
C SER A 10 17.61 -8.06 -7.29
N GLU A 11 17.18 -7.09 -8.10
CA GLU A 11 18.09 -6.08 -8.69
C GLU A 11 18.77 -5.25 -7.61
N ARG A 12 18.02 -4.82 -6.59
CA ARG A 12 18.57 -4.02 -5.49
C ARG A 12 19.52 -4.85 -4.61
N LEU A 13 19.28 -6.15 -4.45
CA LEU A 13 20.20 -7.08 -3.77
C LEU A 13 21.51 -7.22 -4.55
N LEU A 14 21.45 -7.33 -5.88
CA LEU A 14 22.63 -7.39 -6.74
C LEU A 14 23.49 -6.13 -6.63
N VAL A 15 22.86 -4.93 -6.55
CA VAL A 15 23.57 -3.67 -6.30
C VAL A 15 24.42 -3.76 -5.02
N VAL A 16 23.82 -4.21 -3.91
CA VAL A 16 24.53 -4.30 -2.62
C VAL A 16 25.64 -5.34 -2.68
N LYS A 17 25.40 -6.50 -3.34
CA LYS A 17 26.41 -7.55 -3.52
C LYS A 17 27.62 -7.04 -4.29
N TRP A 18 27.41 -6.43 -5.46
CA TRP A 18 28.50 -5.95 -6.31
C TRP A 18 29.24 -4.75 -5.73
N LEU A 19 28.57 -3.93 -4.91
CA LEU A 19 29.25 -2.89 -4.16
C LEU A 19 30.21 -3.48 -3.12
N LYS A 20 29.84 -4.57 -2.44
CA LYS A 20 30.72 -5.28 -1.50
C LYS A 20 31.92 -5.93 -2.21
N GLU A 21 31.73 -6.35 -3.46
CA GLU A 21 32.81 -6.85 -4.33
C GLU A 21 33.73 -5.72 -4.85
N GLY A 22 33.41 -4.45 -4.60
CA GLY A 22 34.24 -3.29 -4.97
C GLY A 22 34.02 -2.75 -6.38
N LYS A 23 32.95 -3.15 -7.08
CA LYS A 23 32.63 -2.64 -8.43
C LYS A 23 32.21 -1.17 -8.39
N SER A 24 32.49 -0.46 -9.48
CA SER A 24 32.08 0.94 -9.59
C SER A 24 30.57 1.07 -9.81
N LEU A 25 29.97 2.19 -9.37
CA LEU A 25 28.52 2.42 -9.54
C LEU A 25 28.10 2.40 -11.02
N ARG A 26 28.99 2.82 -11.91
CA ARG A 26 28.76 2.86 -13.36
C ARG A 26 28.77 1.46 -13.97
N GLU A 27 29.69 0.60 -13.54
CA GLU A 27 29.69 -0.82 -13.93
C GLU A 27 28.42 -1.53 -13.45
N ILE A 28 28.03 -1.31 -12.18
CA ILE A 28 26.81 -1.88 -11.61
C ILE A 28 25.58 -1.46 -12.42
N ALA A 29 25.49 -0.18 -12.77
CA ALA A 29 24.41 0.36 -13.59
C ALA A 29 24.31 -0.35 -14.96
N LEU A 30 25.44 -0.57 -15.63
CA LEU A 30 25.51 -1.28 -16.91
C LEU A 30 25.10 -2.75 -16.78
N LEU A 31 25.55 -3.44 -15.73
CA LEU A 31 25.24 -4.86 -15.51
C LEU A 31 23.75 -5.12 -15.25
N ILE A 32 23.05 -4.20 -14.55
CA ILE A 32 21.61 -4.32 -14.26
C ILE A 32 20.75 -3.70 -15.38
N GLY A 33 21.31 -2.80 -16.18
CA GLY A 33 20.55 -2.03 -17.17
C GLY A 33 19.73 -0.88 -16.54
N VAL A 34 20.23 -0.29 -15.46
CA VAL A 34 19.61 0.88 -14.81
C VAL A 34 20.52 2.09 -14.92
N THR A 35 20.01 3.28 -14.60
CA THR A 35 20.83 4.49 -14.59
C THR A 35 21.74 4.55 -13.36
N HIS A 36 22.88 5.24 -13.49
CA HIS A 36 23.78 5.51 -12.36
C HIS A 36 23.05 6.14 -11.16
N ASP A 37 22.17 7.12 -11.42
CA ASP A 37 21.38 7.79 -10.39
C ASP A 37 20.42 6.82 -9.65
N CYS A 38 19.88 5.82 -10.35
CA CYS A 38 19.07 4.77 -9.72
C CYS A 38 19.90 3.96 -8.72
N VAL A 39 21.10 3.51 -9.12
CA VAL A 39 22.03 2.77 -8.25
C VAL A 39 22.41 3.62 -7.03
N GLN A 40 22.72 4.90 -7.25
CA GLN A 40 23.07 5.83 -6.18
C GLN A 40 21.92 6.00 -5.16
N LYS A 41 20.67 6.14 -5.63
CA LYS A 41 19.48 6.23 -4.77
C LYS A 41 19.23 4.95 -3.97
N ILE A 42 19.39 3.77 -4.60
CA ILE A 42 19.29 2.48 -3.92
C ILE A 42 20.31 2.41 -2.77
N LEU A 43 21.56 2.79 -3.04
CA LEU A 43 22.62 2.77 -2.04
C LEU A 43 22.37 3.76 -0.90
N GLN A 44 21.93 4.98 -1.21
CA GLN A 44 21.59 5.97 -0.17
C GLN A 44 20.45 5.47 0.72
N LYS A 45 19.43 4.82 0.15
CA LYS A 45 18.35 4.20 0.93
C LYS A 45 18.90 3.09 1.82
N TYR A 46 19.67 2.15 1.25
CA TYR A 46 20.27 1.05 1.99
C TYR A 46 21.15 1.53 3.16
N LYS A 47 21.95 2.58 2.98
CA LYS A 47 22.76 3.18 4.06
C LYS A 47 21.91 3.78 5.19
N LYS A 48 20.73 4.31 4.87
CA LYS A 48 19.81 4.92 5.85
C LYS A 48 18.99 3.88 6.60
N THR A 49 18.54 2.82 5.92
CA THR A 49 17.52 1.90 6.44
C THR A 49 18.06 0.51 6.74
N GLY A 50 19.22 0.14 6.22
CA GLY A 50 19.80 -1.20 6.30
C GLY A 50 19.06 -2.27 5.49
N SER A 51 17.93 -1.91 4.88
CA SER A 51 17.05 -2.83 4.15
C SER A 51 17.00 -2.50 2.65
N VAL A 52 16.91 -3.55 1.84
CA VAL A 52 16.79 -3.51 0.39
C VAL A 52 15.31 -3.44 -0.05
N ALA A 53 14.40 -3.83 0.84
CA ALA A 53 12.97 -3.80 0.59
C ALA A 53 12.44 -2.36 0.40
N ASN A 54 11.35 -2.24 -0.34
CA ASN A 54 10.67 -0.96 -0.45
C ASN A 54 9.88 -0.68 0.82
N ILE A 55 10.23 0.42 1.49
CA ILE A 55 9.42 0.94 2.58
C ILE A 55 8.08 1.39 1.99
N PRO A 56 6.94 0.85 2.48
CA PRO A 56 5.64 1.32 2.04
C PRO A 56 5.53 2.81 2.32
N GLY A 57 4.95 3.54 1.36
CA GLY A 57 4.64 4.95 1.59
C GLY A 57 3.69 5.10 2.78
N ARG A 58 3.72 6.26 3.45
CA ARG A 58 2.80 6.60 4.54
C ARG A 58 1.31 6.54 4.12
N GLY A 59 1.05 6.52 2.82
CA GLY A 59 -0.29 6.61 2.26
C GLY A 59 -0.87 8.02 2.41
N ARG A 60 -2.11 8.17 1.94
CA ARG A 60 -2.86 9.42 2.08
C ARG A 60 -3.31 9.58 3.54
N LYS A 61 -3.04 10.74 4.14
CA LYS A 61 -3.54 11.05 5.48
C LYS A 61 -5.07 11.15 5.42
N GLU A 62 -5.73 10.60 6.43
CA GLU A 62 -7.17 10.81 6.62
C GLU A 62 -7.47 12.29 6.82
N ILE A 63 -8.63 12.75 6.33
CA ILE A 63 -9.07 14.14 6.51
C ILE A 63 -9.28 14.44 7.98
N LEU A 64 -9.76 13.46 8.75
CA LEU A 64 -10.09 13.64 10.16
C LEU A 64 -8.99 13.09 11.05
N SER A 65 -8.52 13.90 11.99
CA SER A 65 -7.59 13.44 13.01
C SER A 65 -8.27 12.46 13.99
N THR A 66 -7.48 11.61 14.62
CA THR A 66 -7.94 10.66 15.65
C THR A 66 -8.64 11.40 16.80
N THR A 67 -8.14 12.57 17.20
CA THR A 67 -8.74 13.42 18.23
C THR A 67 -10.10 13.96 17.80
N ALA A 68 -10.24 14.42 16.55
CA ALA A 68 -11.53 14.89 16.04
C ALA A 68 -12.57 13.77 16.02
N LYS A 69 -12.18 12.58 15.52
CA LYS A 69 -13.03 11.38 15.55
C LYS A 69 -13.49 11.05 16.99
N ARG A 70 -12.57 11.07 17.97
CA ARG A 70 -12.90 10.82 19.38
C ARG A 70 -13.86 11.84 19.96
N LYS A 71 -13.69 13.13 19.66
CA LYS A 71 -14.60 14.20 20.14
C LYS A 71 -16.02 13.99 19.60
N ILE A 72 -16.15 13.64 18.33
CA ILE A 72 -17.44 13.34 17.70
C ILE A 72 -18.10 12.13 18.35
N ILE A 73 -17.35 11.05 18.54
CA ILE A 73 -17.87 9.84 19.20
C ILE A 73 -18.31 10.17 20.64
N HIS A 74 -17.56 11.01 21.35
CA HIS A 74 -17.90 11.38 22.72
C HIS A 74 -19.15 12.26 22.80
N SER A 75 -19.30 13.26 21.92
CA SER A 75 -20.50 14.11 21.90
C SER A 75 -21.76 13.30 21.60
N VAL A 76 -21.71 12.41 20.60
CA VAL A 76 -22.83 11.53 20.24
C VAL A 76 -23.19 10.56 21.38
N LYS A 77 -22.20 10.05 22.11
CA LYS A 77 -22.45 9.16 23.27
C LYS A 77 -23.05 9.90 24.47
N LYS A 78 -22.68 11.17 24.67
CA LYS A 78 -23.09 11.97 25.82
C LYS A 78 -24.54 12.40 25.70
N ASP A 79 -24.91 12.95 24.54
CA ASP A 79 -26.25 13.47 24.27
C ASP A 79 -26.74 12.92 22.91
N PRO A 80 -27.38 11.73 22.89
CA PRO A 80 -27.78 11.07 21.65
C PRO A 80 -28.84 11.84 20.83
N ARG A 81 -29.48 12.84 21.45
CA ARG A 81 -30.56 13.67 20.89
C ARG A 81 -30.09 15.00 20.32
N GLU A 82 -28.80 15.34 20.42
CA GLU A 82 -28.26 16.36 19.52
C GLU A 82 -28.27 15.78 18.10
N GLU A 83 -29.42 15.90 17.45
CA GLU A 83 -29.48 15.88 16.00
C GLU A 83 -28.42 16.86 15.50
N LEU A 84 -27.55 16.38 14.63
CA LEU A 84 -26.57 17.22 13.94
C LEU A 84 -27.32 18.30 13.13
N VAL A 85 -27.68 19.41 13.77
CA VAL A 85 -28.32 20.57 13.14
C VAL A 85 -27.23 21.42 12.50
N PRO A 86 -27.44 21.91 11.26
CA PRO A 86 -26.37 22.28 10.35
C PRO A 86 -25.86 23.68 10.65
N THR A 87 -24.71 23.79 11.30
CA THR A 87 -23.92 25.03 11.28
C THR A 87 -23.08 25.02 10.00
N GLU A 88 -23.49 25.82 9.01
CA GLU A 88 -22.77 26.58 7.95
C GLU A 88 -21.30 26.23 7.56
N GLN A 89 -20.84 25.01 7.78
CA GLN A 89 -19.54 24.49 7.38
C GLN A 89 -19.72 23.03 6.94
N TYR A 90 -20.51 22.84 5.88
CA TYR A 90 -20.61 21.66 5.01
C TYR A 90 -20.34 20.26 5.62
N SER A 91 -21.34 19.38 5.51
CA SER A 91 -21.18 18.04 4.89
C SER A 91 -20.42 16.93 5.62
N TYR A 92 -20.33 16.91 6.94
CA TYR A 92 -19.41 15.97 7.61
C TYR A 92 -19.77 14.48 7.45
N ILE A 93 -21.07 14.16 7.47
CA ILE A 93 -21.58 12.78 7.35
C ILE A 93 -21.70 12.35 5.87
N ALA A 94 -22.00 13.29 4.98
CA ALA A 94 -22.03 13.06 3.53
C ALA A 94 -20.62 12.85 2.95
N LEU A 95 -19.61 13.55 3.48
CA LEU A 95 -18.20 13.30 3.16
C LEU A 95 -17.71 11.95 3.67
N LEU A 96 -18.19 11.48 4.83
CA LEU A 96 -17.90 10.12 5.32
C LEU A 96 -18.49 9.03 4.40
N ARG A 97 -19.63 9.30 3.75
CA ARG A 97 -20.25 8.37 2.80
C ARG A 97 -19.60 8.40 1.41
N LEU A 98 -18.99 9.53 1.00
CA LEU A 98 -18.24 9.68 -0.26
C LEU A 98 -16.75 9.32 -0.15
N HIS A 99 -16.11 9.43 1.02
CA HIS A 99 -14.68 9.07 1.22
C HIS A 99 -14.42 7.57 1.39
N ASN A 100 -15.46 6.77 1.66
CA ASN A 100 -15.37 5.32 1.80
C ASN A 100 -15.73 4.56 0.51
N ALA A 101 -15.95 5.25 -0.61
CA ALA A 101 -16.09 4.62 -1.91
C ALA A 101 -14.69 4.44 -2.53
N PRO A 102 -14.14 3.22 -2.62
CA PRO A 102 -12.94 2.99 -3.40
C PRO A 102 -13.28 3.19 -4.88
N SER A 103 -12.93 4.34 -5.44
CA SER A 103 -12.91 4.51 -6.90
C SER A 103 -11.68 3.80 -7.46
N THR A 104 -11.79 2.47 -7.60
CA THR A 104 -11.35 1.61 -8.71
C THR A 104 -11.20 0.18 -8.23
N SER A 105 -12.02 -0.71 -8.78
CA SER A 105 -11.92 -2.16 -8.72
C SER A 105 -10.51 -2.66 -9.07
N ARG A 106 -9.93 -3.49 -8.19
CA ARG A 106 -9.18 -4.73 -8.52
C ARG A 106 -8.75 -5.44 -7.22
N ASP A 107 -9.15 -6.70 -7.15
CA ASP A 107 -8.56 -7.80 -6.39
C ASP A 107 -8.67 -7.79 -4.86
N VAL A 108 -9.81 -8.29 -4.37
CA VAL A 108 -9.86 -9.21 -3.21
C VAL A 108 -10.89 -10.30 -3.52
N SER A 109 -10.51 -11.26 -4.36
CA SER A 109 -11.23 -12.53 -4.47
C SER A 109 -10.95 -13.38 -3.23
N GLU A 110 -11.93 -13.41 -2.34
CA GLU A 110 -12.42 -14.55 -1.56
C GLU A 110 -11.41 -15.70 -1.30
N ASP A 111 -10.55 -15.51 -0.29
CA ASP A 111 -9.94 -16.62 0.44
C ASP A 111 -10.84 -16.92 1.65
N GLN A 112 -11.84 -17.79 1.46
CA GLN A 112 -12.38 -18.76 2.45
C GLN A 112 -13.68 -19.37 1.93
N GLY A 113 -13.64 -20.66 1.57
CA GLY A 113 -14.84 -21.50 1.63
C GLY A 113 -15.15 -22.44 0.47
N ASP A 114 -14.18 -23.00 -0.25
CA ASP A 114 -14.46 -24.04 -1.27
C ASP A 114 -13.50 -25.24 -1.19
N THR A 115 -13.42 -25.87 -0.03
CA THR A 115 -12.86 -27.23 0.12
C THR A 115 -13.72 -28.03 1.07
N GLU A 116 -14.91 -28.46 0.64
CA GLU A 116 -15.57 -29.70 1.08
C GLU A 116 -16.99 -29.79 0.49
N GLN A 117 -17.11 -30.06 -0.81
CA GLN A 117 -18.30 -30.73 -1.35
C GLN A 117 -18.11 -31.32 -2.76
N ARG A 118 -16.88 -31.40 -3.27
CA ARG A 118 -16.56 -32.01 -4.58
C ARG A 118 -15.95 -33.41 -4.42
N SER A 119 -16.61 -34.32 -3.70
CA SER A 119 -16.29 -35.77 -3.78
C SER A 119 -17.51 -36.71 -3.80
N LYS A 120 -18.72 -36.19 -4.05
CA LYS A 120 -19.92 -37.04 -4.26
C LYS A 120 -20.52 -36.83 -5.64
N ARG A 121 -19.73 -37.07 -6.69
CA ARG A 121 -20.27 -37.24 -8.05
C ARG A 121 -19.33 -38.05 -8.94
N PHE A 122 -18.94 -39.24 -8.50
CA PHE A 122 -18.41 -40.26 -9.43
C PHE A 122 -18.59 -41.67 -8.88
N ARG A 123 -19.83 -42.18 -8.92
CA ARG A 123 -20.13 -43.61 -9.08
C ARG A 123 -21.49 -43.77 -9.77
N ARG A 124 -21.47 -43.84 -11.10
CA ARG A 124 -22.35 -44.73 -11.91
C ARG A 124 -22.05 -44.58 -13.40
N THR A 125 -21.39 -45.62 -13.95
CA THR A 125 -21.41 -46.21 -15.31
C THR A 125 -20.13 -47.06 -15.38
N HIS A 126 -20.11 -48.37 -15.59
CA HIS A 126 -21.03 -49.34 -16.18
C HIS A 126 -21.39 -50.47 -15.21
#